data_AF-A0A347ZVE9-F1
#
_entry.id   AF-A0A347ZVE9-F1
#
_cell.length_a   1.000
_cell.length_b   1.000
_cell.length_c   1.000
_cell.angle_alpha   90.00
_cell.angle_beta   90.00
_cell.angle_gamma   90.00
#
_symmetry.space_group_name_H-M   'P 1'
#
loop_
_entity.id
_entity.type
_entity.pdbx_description
1 polymer ?
#
loop_
_entity_poly.entity_id
_entity_poly.type
_entity_poly.pdbx_seq_one_letter_code
_entity_poly.pdbx_strand_id
1 'polypeptide(L)'
;MLKLFISFALGPIGLKILNFYIRNSAIINSLVFIYGIFLTFAHVNYKRITQDWSDRIKKGKVKKAVDKNKYDWEKAIVENSKFPFVAGGTSLIPKKTNKENLLFYLERDKSWQKQLMKLAE
;
A
#
# COMPACT_ATOMS: atom_id res chain seq x y z
N MET A 1 30.35 -18.22 15.78
CA MET A 1 30.82 -16.91 16.29
C MET A 1 29.70 -15.87 16.36
N LEU A 2 28.94 -15.62 15.28
CA LEU A 2 27.83 -14.64 15.28
C LEU A 2 26.78 -14.92 16.39
N LYS A 3 26.38 -16.18 16.58
CA LYS A 3 25.43 -16.59 17.62
C LYS A 3 25.92 -16.25 19.04
N LEU A 4 27.23 -16.36 19.29
CA LEU A 4 27.87 -16.08 20.58
C LEU A 4 27.94 -14.57 20.85
N PHE A 5 28.25 -13.77 19.82
CA PHE A 5 28.22 -12.32 19.88
C PHE A 5 26.80 -11.78 20.11
N ILE A 6 25.81 -12.34 19.41
CA ILE A 6 24.39 -12.03 19.58
C ILE A 6 23.93 -12.42 21.00
N SER A 7 24.35 -13.57 21.51
CA SER A 7 24.08 -14.01 22.89
C SER A 7 24.58 -13.02 23.94
N PHE A 8 25.80 -12.50 23.77
CA PHE A 8 26.38 -11.50 24.69
C PHE A 8 25.71 -10.14 24.57
N ALA A 9 25.37 -9.69 23.36
CA ALA A 9 24.74 -8.39 23.11
C ALA A 9 23.27 -8.33 23.55
N LEU A 10 22.52 -9.42 23.42
CA LEU A 10 21.08 -9.47 23.70
C LEU A 10 20.73 -9.80 25.16
N GLY A 11 21.69 -10.33 25.92
CA GLY A 11 21.46 -10.82 27.28
C GLY A 11 20.46 -11.99 27.35
N PRO A 12 20.09 -12.46 28.57
CA PRO A 12 19.25 -13.63 28.76
C PRO A 12 17.84 -13.49 28.16
N ILE A 13 17.29 -12.28 28.18
CA ILE A 13 15.95 -11.98 27.66
C ILE A 13 15.95 -11.99 26.14
N GLY A 14 16.89 -11.29 25.49
CA GLY A 14 16.94 -11.26 24.03
C GLY A 14 17.32 -12.62 23.43
N LEU A 15 18.09 -13.45 24.14
CA LEU A 15 18.30 -14.85 23.77
C LEU A 15 17.01 -15.68 23.80
N LYS A 16 16.17 -15.50 24.81
CA LYS A 16 14.86 -16.17 24.88
C LYS A 16 13.96 -15.74 23.72
N ILE A 17 13.92 -14.45 23.40
CA ILE A 17 13.15 -13.90 22.26
C ILE A 17 13.68 -14.47 20.93
N LEU A 18 15.00 -14.48 20.74
CA LEU A 18 15.61 -15.03 19.53
C LEU A 18 15.33 -16.52 19.37
N ASN A 19 15.48 -17.30 20.45
CA ASN A 19 15.19 -18.73 20.42
C ASN A 19 13.70 -18.99 20.16
N PHE A 20 12.81 -18.17 20.71
CA PHE A 20 11.39 -18.20 20.39
C PHE A 20 11.13 -17.93 18.91
N TYR A 21 11.75 -16.89 18.34
CA TYR A 21 11.64 -16.58 16.92
C TYR A 21 12.18 -17.73 16.05
N ILE A 22 13.35 -18.28 16.37
CA ILE A 22 13.95 -19.40 15.61
C ILE A 22 13.02 -20.63 15.65
N ARG A 23 12.50 -20.98 16.84
CA ARG A 23 11.60 -22.13 17.02
C ARG A 23 10.30 -21.96 16.25
N ASN A 24 9.77 -20.75 16.17
CA ASN A 24 8.51 -20.43 15.49
C ASN A 24 8.71 -19.78 14.12
N SER A 25 9.92 -19.84 13.56
CA SER A 25 10.32 -19.06 12.39
C SER A 25 9.43 -19.33 11.18
N ALA A 26 9.08 -20.60 10.94
CA ALA A 26 8.16 -20.98 9.88
C ALA A 26 6.79 -20.28 10.01
N ILE A 27 6.21 -20.27 11.22
CA ILE A 27 4.91 -19.64 11.48
C ILE A 27 5.00 -18.12 11.32
N ILE A 28 6.00 -17.49 11.94
CA ILE A 28 6.16 -16.04 11.91
C ILE A 28 6.40 -15.56 10.48
N ASN A 29 7.29 -16.23 9.74
CA ASN A 29 7.57 -15.88 8.35
C ASN A 29 6.36 -16.13 7.44
N SER A 30 5.57 -17.18 7.69
CA SER A 30 4.31 -17.40 6.96
C SER A 30 3.31 -16.26 7.20
N LEU A 31 3.17 -15.80 8.44
CA LEU A 31 2.30 -14.65 8.76
C LEU A 31 2.77 -13.37 8.06
N VAL A 32 4.08 -13.09 8.09
CA VAL A 32 4.67 -11.93 7.39
C VAL A 32 4.44 -12.03 5.88
N PHE A 33 4.62 -13.22 5.30
CA PHE A 33 4.42 -13.46 3.87
C PHE A 33 2.95 -13.27 3.46
N ILE A 34 2.00 -13.87 4.21
CA ILE A 34 0.56 -13.69 3.99
C ILE A 34 0.19 -12.22 4.07
N TYR A 35 0.73 -11.49 5.05
CA TYR A 35 0.50 -10.06 5.19
C TYR A 35 1.06 -9.26 4.00
N GLY A 36 2.24 -9.63 3.50
CA GLY A 36 2.82 -9.05 2.29
C GLY A 36 1.95 -9.27 1.05
N ILE A 37 1.38 -10.46 0.87
CA ILE A 37 0.41 -10.74 -0.19
C ILE A 37 -0.84 -9.86 -0.03
N PHE A 38 -1.37 -9.77 1.19
CA PHE A 38 -2.55 -8.96 1.49
C PHE A 38 -2.32 -7.47 1.16
N LEU A 39 -1.17 -6.91 1.57
CA LEU A 39 -0.77 -5.55 1.22
C LEU A 39 -0.62 -5.36 -0.29
N THR A 40 -0.06 -6.36 -0.97
CA THR A 40 0.09 -6.33 -2.44
C THR A 40 -1.26 -6.26 -3.13
N PHE A 41 -2.25 -7.06 -2.70
CA PHE A 41 -3.61 -6.98 -3.24
C PHE A 41 -4.29 -5.64 -2.94
N ALA A 42 -4.12 -5.10 -1.74
CA ALA A 42 -4.61 -3.76 -1.42
C ALA A 42 -3.98 -2.68 -2.32
N HIS A 43 -2.68 -2.78 -2.60
CA HIS A 43 -1.99 -1.84 -3.48
C HIS A 43 -2.39 -1.98 -4.96
N VAL A 44 -2.57 -3.21 -5.45
CA VAL A 44 -3.07 -3.47 -6.80
C VAL A 44 -4.49 -2.92 -6.96
N ASN A 45 -5.34 -3.08 -5.94
CA ASN A 45 -6.69 -2.52 -5.96
C ASN A 45 -6.67 -0.98 -6.00
N TYR A 46 -5.83 -0.36 -5.18
CA TYR A 46 -5.60 1.08 -5.21
C TYR A 46 -5.20 1.56 -6.61
N LYS A 47 -4.21 0.92 -7.24
CA LYS A 47 -3.76 1.24 -8.60
C LYS A 47 -4.88 1.07 -9.63
N ARG A 48 -5.67 0.01 -9.54
CA ARG A 48 -6.77 -0.25 -10.47
C ARG A 48 -7.81 0.87 -10.44
N ILE A 49 -8.18 1.36 -9.25
CA ILE A 49 -9.14 2.45 -9.11
C ILE A 49 -8.54 3.77 -9.64
N THR A 50 -7.28 4.07 -9.33
CA THR A 50 -6.66 5.34 -9.73
C THR A 50 -6.26 5.39 -11.20
N GLN A 51 -6.05 4.23 -11.84
CA GLN A 51 -5.70 4.14 -13.26
C GLN A 51 -6.84 4.59 -14.17
N ASP A 52 -8.11 4.32 -13.83
CA ASP A 52 -9.26 4.84 -14.60
C ASP A 52 -9.21 6.37 -14.71
N TRP A 53 -8.87 7.06 -13.61
CA TRP A 53 -8.73 8.50 -13.64
C TRP A 53 -7.55 8.96 -14.50
N SER A 54 -6.37 8.34 -14.35
CA SER A 54 -5.21 8.63 -15.19
C SER A 54 -5.51 8.43 -16.69
N ASP A 55 -6.27 7.40 -17.05
CA ASP A 55 -6.67 7.12 -18.43
C ASP A 55 -7.67 8.14 -18.97
N ARG A 56 -8.59 8.64 -18.14
CA ARG A 56 -9.52 9.73 -18.51
C ARG A 56 -8.83 11.07 -18.72
N ILE A 57 -7.81 11.36 -17.92
CA ILE A 57 -6.94 12.54 -18.11
C ILE A 57 -6.22 12.43 -19.45
N LYS A 58 -5.53 11.30 -19.71
CA LYS A 58 -4.80 11.06 -20.98
C LYS A 58 -5.68 11.18 -22.23
N LYS A 59 -6.93 10.73 -22.15
CA LYS A 59 -7.89 10.80 -23.27
C LYS A 59 -8.51 12.20 -23.47
N GLY A 60 -8.05 13.22 -22.74
CA GLY A 60 -8.57 14.58 -22.85
C GLY A 60 -10.03 14.75 -22.39
N LYS A 61 -10.63 13.71 -21.78
CA LYS A 61 -12.01 13.73 -21.27
C LYS A 61 -12.15 14.57 -20.01
N VAL A 62 -11.03 14.91 -19.36
CA VAL A 62 -10.96 15.76 -18.18
C VAL A 62 -9.99 16.90 -18.47
N LYS A 63 -10.52 18.12 -18.60
CA LYS A 63 -9.80 19.27 -19.17
C LYS A 63 -8.72 19.89 -18.28
N LYS A 64 -8.43 19.33 -17.09
CA LYS A 64 -7.40 19.82 -16.17
C LYS A 64 -7.17 18.80 -15.06
N ALA A 65 -5.91 18.49 -14.77
CA ALA A 65 -5.47 17.65 -13.65
C ALA A 65 -5.80 18.22 -12.23
N VAL A 66 -6.76 19.14 -12.10
CA VAL A 66 -6.68 20.19 -11.07
C VAL A 66 -7.52 19.91 -9.82
N ASP A 67 -8.40 18.91 -9.80
CA ASP A 67 -9.07 18.61 -8.53
C ASP A 67 -9.46 17.15 -8.39
N LYS A 68 -8.64 16.38 -7.67
CA LYS A 68 -9.00 15.04 -7.18
C LYS A 68 -10.36 15.06 -6.48
N ASN A 69 -10.80 16.17 -5.90
CA ASN A 69 -12.08 16.25 -5.20
C ASN A 69 -13.27 16.34 -6.16
N LYS A 70 -13.06 16.67 -7.44
CA LYS A 70 -14.11 16.73 -8.47
C LYS A 70 -14.31 15.43 -9.23
N TYR A 71 -13.41 14.47 -9.07
CA TYR A 71 -13.55 13.16 -9.69
C TYR A 71 -14.51 12.28 -8.89
N ASP A 72 -15.39 11.57 -9.59
CA ASP A 72 -16.38 10.68 -9.00
C ASP A 72 -15.74 9.35 -8.56
N TRP A 73 -15.06 9.42 -7.40
CA TRP A 73 -14.41 8.26 -6.79
C TRP A 73 -15.37 7.16 -6.40
N GLU A 74 -16.61 7.50 -6.07
CA GLU A 74 -17.61 6.51 -5.67
C GLU A 74 -17.95 5.62 -6.86
N LYS A 75 -18.23 6.22 -8.01
CA LYS A 75 -18.42 5.48 -9.27
C LYS A 75 -17.17 4.68 -9.63
N ALA A 76 -15.98 5.27 -9.52
CA ALA A 76 -14.73 4.58 -9.84
C ALA A 76 -14.49 3.36 -8.94
N ILE A 77 -14.80 3.46 -7.64
CA ILE A 77 -14.73 2.36 -6.69
C ILE A 77 -15.71 1.25 -7.07
N VAL A 78 -16.96 1.60 -7.37
CA VAL A 78 -17.99 0.62 -7.76
C VAL A 78 -17.59 -0.12 -9.05
N GLU A 79 -17.06 0.60 -10.04
CA GLU A 79 -16.70 0.02 -11.34
C GLU A 79 -15.40 -0.80 -11.32
N ASN A 80 -14.43 -0.40 -10.50
CA ASN A 80 -13.06 -0.92 -10.62
C ASN A 80 -12.54 -1.67 -9.39
N SER A 81 -13.14 -1.52 -8.21
CA SER A 81 -12.68 -2.20 -7.01
C SER A 81 -12.95 -3.70 -7.08
N LYS A 82 -11.91 -4.53 -6.87
CA LYS A 82 -12.05 -5.99 -6.73
C LYS A 82 -11.50 -6.51 -5.40
N PHE A 83 -11.16 -5.61 -4.48
CA PHE A 83 -10.65 -5.96 -3.17
C PHE A 83 -11.22 -4.98 -2.12
N PRO A 84 -11.55 -5.45 -0.91
CA PRO A 84 -12.18 -4.59 0.10
C PRO A 84 -11.21 -3.59 0.75
N PHE A 85 -9.92 -3.63 0.40
CA PHE A 85 -8.89 -2.74 0.94
C PHE A 85 -8.08 -2.03 -0.14
N VAL A 86 -7.48 -0.91 0.25
CA VAL A 86 -6.55 -0.10 -0.53
C VAL A 86 -5.31 0.24 0.30
N ALA A 87 -4.16 0.34 -0.35
CA ALA A 87 -2.91 0.77 0.25
C ALA A 87 -2.07 1.58 -0.76
N GLY A 88 -1.52 2.72 -0.32
CA GLY A 88 -0.52 3.45 -1.11
C GLY A 88 0.80 2.68 -1.22
N GLY A 89 1.67 3.07 -2.17
CA GLY A 89 2.88 2.30 -2.50
C GLY A 89 3.86 2.04 -1.34
N THR A 90 3.91 2.95 -0.35
CA THR A 90 4.77 2.81 0.85
C THR A 90 3.96 2.62 2.13
N SER A 91 2.67 2.27 2.03
CA SER A 91 1.78 2.19 3.18
C SER A 91 1.86 0.80 3.82
N LEU A 92 2.24 0.76 5.10
CA LEU A 92 2.29 -0.49 5.86
C LEU A 92 0.94 -0.93 6.42
N ILE A 93 -0.03 -0.03 6.47
CA ILE A 93 -1.37 -0.29 6.98
C ILE A 93 -2.34 -0.08 5.82
N PRO A 94 -3.09 -1.11 5.39
CA PRO A 94 -4.16 -0.98 4.43
C PRO A 94 -5.43 -0.45 5.10
N LYS A 95 -6.27 0.26 4.34
CA LYS A 95 -7.56 0.79 4.80
C LYS A 95 -8.69 0.24 3.94
N LYS A 96 -9.92 0.23 4.47
CA LYS A 96 -11.11 -0.18 3.70
C LYS A 96 -11.27 0.70 2.46
N THR A 97 -11.70 0.10 1.36
CA THR A 97 -11.96 0.83 0.12
C THR A 97 -13.16 1.75 0.29
N ASN A 98 -12.91 3.05 0.40
CA ASN A 98 -13.90 4.12 0.34
C ASN A 98 -13.22 5.40 -0.18
N LYS A 99 -14.02 6.42 -0.47
CA LYS A 99 -13.53 7.69 -1.04
C LYS A 99 -12.50 8.36 -0.13
N GLU A 100 -12.76 8.42 1.17
CA GLU A 100 -11.91 9.12 2.15
C GLU A 100 -10.52 8.49 2.25
N ASN A 101 -10.47 7.16 2.37
CA ASN A 101 -9.21 6.42 2.47
C ASN A 101 -8.43 6.45 1.16
N LEU A 102 -9.12 6.47 0.01
CA LEU A 102 -8.49 6.57 -1.29
C LEU A 102 -7.84 7.96 -1.48
N LEU A 103 -8.56 9.03 -1.14
CA LEU A 103 -8.05 10.40 -1.14
C LEU A 103 -6.86 10.57 -0.17
N PHE A 104 -6.94 9.95 1.01
CA PHE A 104 -5.84 9.92 1.98
C PHE A 104 -4.55 9.33 1.38
N TYR A 105 -4.63 8.23 0.63
CA TYR A 105 -3.44 7.65 0.00
C TYR A 105 -2.97 8.46 -1.22
N LEU A 106 -3.88 9.01 -2.01
CA LEU A 106 -3.54 9.90 -3.14
C LEU A 106 -2.77 11.14 -2.72
N GLU A 107 -3.06 11.69 -1.54
CA GLU A 107 -2.31 12.81 -0.95
C GLU A 107 -0.86 12.46 -0.62
N ARG A 108 -0.62 11.20 -0.26
CA ARG A 108 0.68 10.72 0.21
C ARG A 108 1.48 10.06 -0.91
N ASP A 109 0.85 9.70 -2.01
CA ASP A 109 1.49 9.07 -3.16
C ASP A 109 2.20 10.10 -4.05
N LYS A 110 3.46 10.39 -3.70
CA LYS A 110 4.34 11.28 -4.47
C LYS A 110 4.55 10.82 -5.92
N SER A 111 4.56 9.50 -6.16
CA SER A 111 4.72 8.95 -7.51
C SER A 111 3.53 9.32 -8.38
N TRP A 112 2.34 9.16 -7.82
CA TRP A 112 1.11 9.50 -8.51
C TRP A 112 0.96 11.02 -8.72
N GLN A 113 1.34 11.85 -7.76
CA GLN A 113 1.40 13.31 -7.93
C GLN A 113 2.34 13.73 -9.07
N LYS A 114 3.51 13.09 -9.17
CA LYS A 114 4.47 13.33 -10.25
C LYS A 114 3.91 12.92 -11.62
N GLN A 115 3.15 11.84 -11.69
CA GLN A 115 2.48 11.41 -12.92
C GLN A 115 1.42 12.41 -13.37
N LEU A 116 0.64 12.99 -12.45
CA LEU A 116 -0.30 14.04 -12.77
C LEU A 116 0.37 15.31 -13.32
N MET A 117 1.46 15.76 -12.70
CA MET A 117 2.18 16.96 -13.17
C MET A 117 2.65 16.80 -14.62
N LYS A 118 3.18 15.62 -14.97
CA LYS A 118 3.59 15.29 -16.35
C LYS A 118 2.43 15.22 -17.36
N LEU A 119 1.21 14.96 -16.90
CA LEU A 119 0.02 14.91 -17.76
C LEU A 119 -0.61 16.29 -17.94
N ALA A 120 -0.14 17.30 -17.21
CA ALA A 120 -0.63 18.68 -17.26
C ALA A 120 0.28 19.62 -18.08
N GLU A 121 1.48 19.16 -18.45
CA GLU A 121 2.38 19.76 -19.45
C GLU A 121 1.95 19.35 -20.87
#